data_AF-A0A965D1V0-F1
#
_entry.id   AF-A0A965D1V0-F1
#
_cell.length_a   1.000
_cell.length_b   1.000
_cell.length_c   1.000
_cell.angle_alpha   90.00
_cell.angle_beta   90.00
_cell.angle_gamma   90.00
#
_symmetry.space_group_name_H-M   'P 1'
#
loop_
_entity.id
_entity.type
_entity.pdbx_description
1 polymer ?
#
loop_
_entity_poly.entity_id
_entity_poly.type
_entity_poly.pdbx_seq_one_letter_code
_entity_poly.pdbx_strand_id
1 'polypeptide(L)'
;FIGQLVAQLFPAGLSGDAANNTYAGLWYFHMLTTMAFIATIPYTRAMHIVTASLNLYTQRLEPNVLLPKIDFENPEAEYFGPRSAMDFTWKDMLSFDSCTECRRCTDICPANAVGKALDPRQVMLKLRDSVLVEAQLPLDKRNAEENYRSSL
;
A
#
# COMPACT_ATOMS: atom_id res chain seq x y z
N PHE A 1 32.33 -10.01 -11.36
CA PHE A 1 32.17 -8.75 -12.13
C PHE A 1 31.90 -7.53 -11.23
N ILE A 2 30.75 -7.41 -10.53
CA ILE A 2 30.50 -6.23 -9.66
C ILE A 2 31.44 -6.18 -8.44
N GLY A 3 31.66 -7.30 -7.75
CA GLY A 3 32.53 -7.31 -6.57
C GLY A 3 33.98 -6.90 -6.84
N GLN A 4 34.51 -7.22 -8.01
CA GLN A 4 35.86 -6.81 -8.42
C GLN A 4 35.93 -5.31 -8.74
N LEU A 5 34.86 -4.74 -9.29
CA LEU A 5 34.76 -3.31 -9.59
C LEU A 5 34.62 -2.50 -8.29
N VAL A 6 33.83 -3.01 -7.33
CA VAL A 6 33.72 -2.42 -5.99
C VAL A 6 35.04 -2.54 -5.22
N ALA A 7 35.79 -3.63 -5.39
CA ALA A 7 37.10 -3.79 -4.76
C ALA A 7 38.13 -2.72 -5.20
N GLN A 8 37.99 -2.14 -6.40
CA GLN A 8 38.85 -1.04 -6.87
C GLN A 8 38.63 0.27 -6.11
N LEU A 9 37.51 0.41 -5.38
CA LEU A 9 37.25 1.59 -4.54
C LEU A 9 38.03 1.55 -3.22
N PHE A 10 38.63 0.41 -2.89
CA PHE A 10 39.43 0.24 -1.68
C PHE A 10 40.93 0.38 -2.00
N PRO A 11 41.72 1.03 -1.13
CA PRO A 11 43.15 1.17 -1.33
C PRO A 11 43.86 -0.17 -1.54
N ALA A 12 44.76 -0.22 -2.53
CA ALA A 12 45.65 -1.35 -2.72
C ALA A 12 46.58 -1.47 -1.51
N GLY A 13 46.50 -2.59 -0.78
CA GLY A 13 47.32 -2.83 0.41
C GLY A 13 46.63 -2.57 1.76
N LEU A 14 45.29 -2.62 1.84
CA LEU A 14 44.60 -2.64 3.12
C LEU A 14 45.16 -3.76 4.02
N SER A 15 45.45 -3.45 5.28
CA SER A 15 45.80 -4.47 6.26
C SER A 15 44.61 -5.41 6.49
N GLY A 16 44.89 -6.66 6.86
CA GLY A 16 43.84 -7.65 7.14
C GLY A 16 42.82 -7.15 8.19
N ASP A 17 43.31 -6.47 9.22
CA ASP A 17 42.46 -5.88 10.26
C ASP A 17 41.57 -4.75 9.73
N ALA A 18 42.13 -3.84 8.91
CA ALA A 18 41.35 -2.77 8.29
C ALA A 18 40.26 -3.32 7.36
N ALA A 19 40.58 -4.38 6.60
CA ALA A 19 39.62 -5.04 5.72
C ALA A 19 38.49 -5.71 6.52
N ASN A 20 38.83 -6.39 7.62
CA ASN A 20 37.85 -7.05 8.48
C ASN A 20 36.92 -6.03 9.17
N ASN A 21 37.47 -4.93 9.70
CA ASN A 21 36.68 -3.87 10.31
C ASN A 21 35.77 -3.16 9.31
N THR A 22 36.25 -2.94 8.08
CA THR A 22 35.45 -2.36 6.99
C THR A 22 34.31 -3.28 6.59
N TYR A 23 34.59 -4.58 6.45
CA TYR A 23 33.56 -5.59 6.20
C TYR A 23 32.50 -5.60 7.31
N ALA A 24 32.93 -5.66 8.57
CA ALA A 24 32.02 -5.66 9.71
C ALA A 24 31.15 -4.40 9.71
N GLY A 25 31.74 -3.22 9.51
CA GLY A 25 31.02 -1.95 9.43
C GLY A 25 29.97 -1.92 8.31
N LEU A 26 30.34 -2.34 7.10
CA LEU A 26 29.42 -2.43 5.96
C LEU A 26 28.31 -3.45 6.21
N TRP A 27 28.64 -4.60 6.82
CA TRP A 27 27.67 -5.63 7.15
C TRP A 27 26.64 -5.12 8.16
N TYR A 28 27.09 -4.51 9.28
CA TYR A 28 26.18 -3.95 10.28
C TYR A 28 25.35 -2.80 9.72
N PHE A 29 25.94 -1.91 8.92
CA PHE A 29 25.21 -0.84 8.24
C PHE A 29 24.14 -1.38 7.30
N HIS A 30 24.47 -2.38 6.48
CA HIS A 30 23.51 -3.04 5.61
C HIS A 30 22.39 -3.73 6.41
N MET A 31 22.73 -4.43 7.49
CA MET A 31 21.73 -5.07 8.35
C MET A 31 20.78 -4.03 8.96
N LEU A 32 21.32 -2.95 9.52
CA LEU A 32 20.51 -1.89 10.12
C LEU A 32 19.57 -1.23 9.10
N THR A 33 20.11 -0.85 7.94
CA THR A 33 19.34 -0.19 6.88
C THR A 33 18.29 -1.12 6.27
N THR A 34 18.62 -2.39 6.04
CA THR A 34 17.66 -3.40 5.55
C THR A 34 16.56 -3.66 6.58
N MET A 35 16.90 -3.82 7.86
CA MET A 35 15.89 -3.99 8.91
C MET A 35 14.98 -2.75 9.04
N ALA A 36 15.55 -1.55 8.96
CA ALA A 36 14.78 -0.32 8.94
C ALA A 36 13.85 -0.24 7.73
N PHE A 37 14.35 -0.56 6.53
CA PHE A 37 13.54 -0.59 5.32
C PHE A 37 12.35 -1.54 5.47
N ILE A 38 12.59 -2.79 5.89
CA ILE A 38 11.54 -3.80 6.11
C ILE A 38 10.50 -3.29 7.13
N ALA A 39 10.96 -2.73 8.26
CA ALA A 39 10.07 -2.18 9.28
C ALA A 39 9.21 -1.01 8.76
N THR A 40 9.70 -0.24 7.78
CA THR A 40 8.95 0.87 7.17
C THR A 40 8.01 0.46 6.03
N ILE A 41 8.11 -0.76 5.49
CA ILE A 41 7.25 -1.24 4.38
C ILE A 41 5.75 -0.96 4.63
N PRO A 42 5.15 -1.33 5.78
CA PRO A 42 3.71 -1.14 5.99
C PRO A 42 3.27 0.32 6.09
N TYR A 43 4.20 1.26 6.27
CA TYR A 43 3.91 2.69 6.44
C TYR A 43 4.26 3.52 5.19
N THR A 44 4.79 2.89 4.15
CA THR A 44 5.28 3.58 2.96
C THR A 44 4.58 3.08 1.71
N ARG A 45 4.84 3.75 0.59
CA ARG A 45 4.36 3.32 -0.73
C ARG A 45 4.88 1.94 -1.13
N ALA A 46 5.85 1.36 -0.42
CA ALA A 46 6.37 0.03 -0.70
C ALA A 46 5.36 -1.09 -0.40
N MET A 47 4.32 -0.82 0.41
CA MET A 47 3.29 -1.81 0.73
C MET A 47 2.59 -2.40 -0.51
N HIS A 48 2.52 -1.64 -1.61
CA HIS A 48 1.94 -2.11 -2.88
C HIS A 48 2.63 -3.38 -3.41
N ILE A 49 3.90 -3.63 -3.09
CA ILE A 49 4.60 -4.85 -3.51
C ILE A 49 3.93 -6.09 -2.91
N VAL A 50 3.52 -5.98 -1.65
CA VAL A 50 2.84 -7.05 -0.91
C VAL A 50 1.38 -7.15 -1.37
N THR A 51 0.65 -6.02 -1.36
CA THR A 51 -0.79 -6.04 -1.67
C THR A 51 -1.08 -6.35 -3.14
N ALA A 52 -0.29 -5.86 -4.09
CA ALA A 52 -0.44 -6.23 -5.50
C ALA A 52 -0.16 -7.72 -5.75
N SER A 53 0.87 -8.28 -5.09
CA SER A 53 1.17 -9.71 -5.20
C SER A 53 0.04 -10.57 -4.64
N LEU A 54 -0.51 -10.19 -3.47
CA LEU A 54 -1.63 -10.90 -2.86
C LEU A 54 -2.91 -10.76 -3.68
N ASN A 55 -3.15 -9.59 -4.27
CA ASN A 55 -4.31 -9.36 -5.14
C ASN A 55 -4.21 -10.20 -6.42
N LEU A 56 -3.03 -10.25 -7.05
CA LEU A 56 -2.78 -11.12 -8.19
C LEU A 56 -2.98 -12.60 -7.83
N TYR A 57 -2.52 -13.02 -6.65
CA TYR A 57 -2.72 -14.39 -6.16
C TYR A 57 -4.20 -14.72 -5.93
N THR A 58 -4.99 -13.76 -5.45
CA THR A 58 -6.41 -13.94 -5.10
C THR A 58 -7.39 -13.54 -6.20
N GLN A 59 -6.86 -13.17 -7.38
CA GLN A 59 -7.66 -12.75 -8.52
C GLN A 59 -8.61 -13.86 -8.98
N ARG A 60 -9.79 -13.46 -9.47
CA ARG A 60 -10.69 -14.40 -10.15
C ARG A 60 -10.18 -14.63 -11.56
N LEU A 61 -10.08 -15.89 -11.96
CA LEU A 61 -9.69 -16.28 -13.31
C LEU A 61 -10.85 -16.21 -14.31
N GLU A 62 -12.09 -16.27 -13.79
CA GLU A 62 -13.28 -16.13 -14.61
C GLU A 62 -13.65 -14.65 -14.81
N PRO A 63 -14.10 -14.26 -16.01
CA PRO A 63 -14.56 -12.92 -16.28
C PRO A 63 -15.68 -12.51 -15.33
N ASN A 64 -15.44 -11.45 -14.55
CA ASN A 64 -16.42 -10.89 -13.63
C ASN A 64 -17.41 -10.00 -14.41
N VAL A 65 -18.18 -10.60 -15.32
CA VAL A 65 -19.00 -9.86 -16.32
C VAL A 65 -20.27 -9.28 -15.70
N LEU A 66 -20.71 -9.80 -14.55
CA LEU A 66 -21.96 -9.37 -13.92
C LEU A 66 -21.69 -8.92 -12.49
N LEU A 67 -21.89 -7.63 -12.24
CA LEU A 67 -22.09 -7.14 -10.89
C LEU A 67 -23.34 -7.82 -10.28
N PRO A 68 -23.35 -8.11 -8.97
CA PRO A 68 -24.56 -8.59 -8.31
C PRO A 68 -25.74 -7.66 -8.62
N LYS A 69 -26.90 -8.23 -8.94
CA LYS A 69 -28.11 -7.43 -9.15
C LYS A 69 -28.47 -6.73 -7.84
N ILE A 70 -28.69 -5.43 -7.92
CA ILE A 70 -29.27 -4.65 -6.83
C ILE A 70 -30.79 -4.87 -6.87
N ASP A 71 -31.36 -5.32 -5.76
CA ASP A 71 -32.80 -5.46 -5.61
C ASP A 71 -33.39 -4.14 -5.07
N PHE A 72 -33.95 -3.35 -5.98
CA PHE A 72 -34.55 -2.06 -5.64
C PHE A 72 -35.94 -2.18 -4.98
N GLU A 73 -36.54 -3.37 -4.99
CA GLU A 73 -37.87 -3.61 -4.42
C GLU A 73 -37.79 -4.14 -2.99
N ASN A 74 -36.59 -4.39 -2.46
CA ASN A 74 -36.40 -4.85 -1.08
C ASN A 74 -36.85 -3.76 -0.09
N PRO A 75 -37.95 -3.97 0.66
CA PRO A 75 -38.48 -3.00 1.60
C PRO A 75 -37.62 -2.84 2.87
N GLU A 76 -36.67 -3.75 3.11
CA GLU A 76 -35.72 -3.68 4.23
C GLU A 76 -34.41 -2.95 3.88
N ALA A 77 -34.19 -2.61 2.61
CA ALA A 77 -32.98 -1.92 2.18
C ALA A 77 -33.07 -0.41 2.47
N GLU A 78 -32.32 0.07 3.47
CA GLU A 78 -32.23 1.50 3.79
C GLU A 78 -31.39 2.30 2.76
N TYR A 79 -30.45 1.64 2.08
CA TYR A 79 -29.55 2.24 1.09
C TYR A 79 -29.05 1.21 0.09
N PHE A 80 -28.60 1.68 -1.09
CA PHE A 80 -28.06 0.83 -2.15
C PHE A 80 -26.56 1.09 -2.34
N GLY A 81 -25.76 0.02 -2.21
CA GLY A 81 -24.31 0.05 -2.38
C GLY A 81 -23.53 0.48 -1.12
N PRO A 82 -22.19 0.57 -1.22
CA PRO A 82 -21.34 0.90 -0.09
C PRO A 82 -21.52 2.36 0.37
N ARG A 83 -21.75 2.58 1.66
CA ARG A 83 -21.86 3.91 2.28
C ARG A 83 -20.61 4.27 3.09
N SER A 84 -19.94 3.25 3.63
CA SER A 84 -18.72 3.36 4.44
C SER A 84 -17.62 2.46 3.88
N ALA A 85 -16.39 2.65 4.36
CA ALA A 85 -15.30 1.75 4.00
C ALA A 85 -15.57 0.31 4.46
N MET A 86 -16.34 0.14 5.54
CA MET A 86 -16.65 -1.16 6.14
C MET A 86 -17.67 -1.97 5.33
N ASP A 87 -18.38 -1.36 4.38
CA ASP A 87 -19.31 -2.06 3.49
C ASP A 87 -18.59 -2.79 2.35
N PHE A 88 -17.29 -2.54 2.16
CA PHE A 88 -16.46 -3.22 1.19
C PHE A 88 -15.97 -4.56 1.71
N THR A 89 -15.81 -5.54 0.80
CA THR A 89 -15.19 -6.81 1.18
C THR A 89 -13.69 -6.63 1.39
N TRP A 90 -13.06 -7.55 2.12
CA TRP A 90 -11.60 -7.55 2.27
C TRP A 90 -10.86 -7.57 0.92
N LYS A 91 -11.45 -8.19 -0.12
CA LYS A 91 -10.88 -8.24 -1.48
C LYS A 91 -10.94 -6.88 -2.16
N ASP A 92 -12.01 -6.13 -1.94
CA ASP A 92 -12.17 -4.78 -2.47
C ASP A 92 -11.16 -3.84 -1.81
N MET A 93 -11.05 -3.89 -0.48
CA MET A 93 -10.02 -3.15 0.27
C MET A 93 -8.60 -3.47 -0.20
N LEU A 94 -8.28 -4.76 -0.37
CA LEU A 94 -6.98 -5.19 -0.91
C LEU A 94 -6.74 -4.65 -2.32
N SER A 95 -7.79 -4.58 -3.15
CA SER A 95 -7.71 -4.03 -4.50
C SER A 95 -7.47 -2.52 -4.52
N PHE A 96 -8.03 -1.78 -3.57
CA PHE A 96 -7.79 -0.34 -3.43
C PHE A 96 -6.33 -0.05 -3.07
N ASP A 97 -5.76 -0.83 -2.15
CA ASP A 97 -4.37 -0.67 -1.70
C ASP A 97 -3.34 -1.18 -2.72
N SER A 98 -3.73 -2.08 -3.63
CA SER A 98 -2.88 -2.57 -4.72
C SER A 98 -2.56 -1.52 -5.78
N CYS A 99 -3.19 -0.34 -5.74
CA CYS A 99 -2.97 0.72 -6.73
C CYS A 99 -1.53 1.26 -6.64
N THR A 100 -0.77 1.14 -7.73
CA THR A 100 0.62 1.63 -7.80
C THR A 100 0.74 3.10 -8.17
N GLU A 101 -0.38 3.82 -8.30
CA GLU A 101 -0.44 5.21 -8.74
C GLU A 101 0.22 5.50 -10.10
N CYS A 102 0.50 4.47 -10.92
CA CYS A 102 1.23 4.54 -12.19
C CYS A 102 0.55 5.32 -13.33
N ARG A 103 -0.65 5.87 -13.09
CA ARG A 103 -1.43 6.73 -14.00
C ARG A 103 -1.91 6.10 -15.32
N ARG A 104 -1.53 4.87 -15.63
CA ARG A 104 -1.98 4.15 -16.83
C ARG A 104 -3.50 4.17 -17.04
N CYS A 105 -4.28 3.99 -15.97
CA CYS A 105 -5.75 4.02 -16.04
C CYS A 105 -6.31 5.41 -16.32
N THR A 106 -5.65 6.48 -15.85
CA THR A 106 -6.02 7.87 -16.15
C THR A 106 -5.77 8.20 -17.62
N ASP A 107 -4.61 7.77 -18.13
CA ASP A 107 -4.16 8.14 -19.48
C ASP A 107 -4.95 7.40 -20.57
N ILE A 108 -5.39 6.16 -20.30
CA ILE A 108 -6.20 5.36 -21.25
C ILE A 108 -7.71 5.60 -21.13
N CYS A 109 -8.17 6.34 -20.10
CA CYS A 109 -9.60 6.52 -19.87
C CYS A 109 -10.22 7.46 -20.91
N PRO A 110 -11.20 7.01 -21.72
CA PRO A 110 -11.82 7.85 -22.74
C PRO A 110 -12.64 9.00 -22.15
N ALA A 111 -13.27 8.80 -20.98
CA ALA A 111 -14.05 9.84 -20.31
C ALA A 111 -13.14 10.99 -19.82
N ASN A 112 -12.01 10.64 -19.22
CA ASN A 112 -11.01 11.62 -18.80
C ASN A 112 -10.38 12.32 -20.02
N ALA A 113 -10.10 11.60 -21.11
CA ALA A 113 -9.50 12.14 -22.32
C ALA A 113 -10.33 13.25 -22.99
N VAL A 114 -11.66 13.18 -22.88
CA VAL A 114 -12.57 14.23 -23.39
C VAL A 114 -12.92 15.28 -22.33
N GLY A 115 -12.16 15.34 -21.23
CA GLY A 115 -12.28 16.36 -20.18
C GLY A 115 -13.47 16.17 -19.24
N LYS A 116 -14.08 14.98 -19.15
CA LYS A 116 -15.10 14.70 -18.14
C LYS A 116 -14.45 14.52 -16.77
N ALA A 117 -15.25 14.73 -15.71
CA ALA A 117 -14.79 14.64 -14.33
C ALA A 117 -14.39 13.23 -13.85
N LEU A 118 -14.60 12.20 -14.66
CA LEU A 118 -14.32 10.81 -14.28
C LEU A 118 -12.88 10.42 -14.60
N ASP A 119 -12.09 10.18 -13.55
CA ASP A 119 -10.78 9.53 -13.61
C ASP A 119 -10.79 8.27 -12.73
N PRO A 120 -10.68 7.06 -13.32
CA PRO A 120 -10.74 5.80 -12.57
C PRO A 120 -9.62 5.69 -11.53
N ARG A 121 -8.44 6.29 -11.76
CA ARG A 121 -7.37 6.31 -10.75
C ARG A 121 -7.80 7.07 -9.51
N GLN A 122 -8.44 8.23 -9.69
CA GLN A 122 -8.88 9.06 -8.57
C GLN A 122 -9.97 8.39 -7.75
N VAL A 123 -10.84 7.60 -8.38
CA VAL A 123 -11.83 6.78 -7.66
C VAL A 123 -11.12 5.78 -6.74
N MET A 124 -10.15 5.01 -7.26
CA MET A 124 -9.41 4.03 -6.46
C MET A 124 -8.65 4.65 -5.29
N LEU A 125 -7.99 5.79 -5.51
CA LEU A 125 -7.26 6.49 -4.46
C LEU A 125 -8.19 7.03 -3.37
N LYS A 126 -9.32 7.62 -3.74
CA LYS A 126 -10.32 8.10 -2.77
C LYS A 126 -10.90 6.95 -1.94
N LEU A 127 -11.14 5.80 -2.56
CA LEU A 127 -11.61 4.60 -1.84
C LEU A 127 -10.56 4.09 -0.87
N ARG A 128 -9.29 3.95 -1.30
CA ARG A 128 -8.18 3.59 -0.40
C ARG A 128 -8.07 4.58 0.77
N ASP A 129 -8.06 5.87 0.49
CA ASP A 129 -7.89 6.90 1.51
C ASP A 129 -9.09 6.90 2.49
N SER A 130 -10.32 6.61 2.02
CA SER A 130 -11.48 6.43 2.90
C SER A 130 -11.33 5.26 3.86
N VAL A 131 -10.79 4.13 3.40
CA VAL A 131 -10.48 2.96 4.26
C VAL A 131 -9.44 3.32 5.31
N LEU A 132 -8.38 4.06 4.94
CA LEU A 132 -7.34 4.48 5.88
C LEU A 132 -7.85 5.47 6.92
N VAL A 133 -8.62 6.47 6.50
CA VAL A 133 -9.24 7.44 7.42
C VAL A 133 -10.18 6.73 8.39
N GLU A 134 -11.01 5.81 7.90
CA GLU A 134 -11.93 5.07 8.75
C GLU A 134 -11.22 4.07 9.66
N ALA A 135 -10.12 3.46 9.24
CA ALA A 135 -9.27 2.66 10.12
C ALA A 135 -8.58 3.49 11.23
N GLN A 136 -8.33 4.77 10.97
CA GLN A 136 -7.77 5.71 11.95
C GLN A 136 -8.83 6.24 12.93
N LEU A 137 -10.11 6.30 12.56
CA LEU A 137 -11.20 6.76 13.45
C LEU A 137 -11.32 5.96 14.76
N PRO A 138 -11.22 4.61 14.77
CA PRO A 138 -11.11 3.82 15.99
C PRO A 138 -9.89 4.18 16.85
N LEU A 139 -8.76 4.58 16.25
CA LEU A 139 -7.59 5.02 17.01
C LEU A 139 -7.80 6.42 17.58
N ASP A 140 -8.38 7.35 16.83
CA ASP A 140 -8.71 8.69 17.33
C ASP A 140 -9.70 8.63 18.51
N LYS A 141 -10.78 7.85 18.39
CA LYS A 141 -11.72 7.65 19.51
C LYS A 141 -11.07 7.00 20.73
N ARG A 142 -10.23 5.97 20.54
CA ARG A 142 -9.50 5.33 21.65
C ARG A 142 -8.49 6.27 22.28
N ASN A 143 -7.74 7.02 21.48
CA ASN A 143 -6.81 8.04 21.96
C ASN A 143 -7.56 9.16 22.70
N ALA A 144 -8.75 9.56 22.24
CA ALA A 144 -9.60 10.55 22.91
C ALA A 144 -10.12 10.04 24.26
N GLU A 145 -10.55 8.77 24.35
CA GLU A 145 -10.94 8.13 25.62
C GLU A 145 -9.75 7.96 26.58
N GLU A 146 -8.58 7.60 26.08
CA GLU A 146 -7.36 7.41 26.86
C GLU A 146 -6.82 8.74 27.39
N ASN A 147 -6.82 9.78 26.56
CA ASN A 147 -6.51 11.16 26.97
C ASN A 147 -7.48 11.66 28.05
N TYR A 148 -8.79 11.41 27.91
CA TYR A 148 -9.79 11.74 28.94
C TYR A 148 -9.52 11.01 30.26
N ARG A 149 -9.22 9.71 30.23
CA ARG A 149 -8.93 8.92 31.43
C ARG A 149 -7.63 9.31 32.14
N SER A 150 -6.63 9.81 31.40
CA SER A 150 -5.37 10.32 31.96
C SER A 150 -5.48 11.72 32.58
N SER A 151 -6.58 12.42 32.32
CA SER A 151 -6.87 13.77 32.84
C SER A 151 -7.71 13.79 34.12
N LEU A 152 -8.14 12.61 34.59
CA LEU A 152 -8.81 12.35 35.87
C LEU A 152 -7.81 11.88 36.92
#